data_AF-A0A3N5EGC1-F1
#
_entry.id   AF-A0A3N5EGC1-F1
#
_cell.length_a   1.000
_cell.length_b   1.000
_cell.length_c   1.000
_cell.angle_alpha   90.00
_cell.angle_beta   90.00
_cell.angle_gamma   90.00
#
_symmetry.space_group_name_H-M   'P 1'
#
loop_
_entity.id
_entity.type
_entity.pdbx_description
1 polymer ?
#
loop_
_entity_poly.entity_id
_entity_poly.type
_entity_poly.pdbx_seq_one_letter_code
_entity_poly.pdbx_strand_id
1 'polypeptide(L)'
;MALEQETDAILRILAEKTIGENDSCRLDAVMATDVPTGIKSFFEAEVRHKLEKDLQKSAWFTGIRRSDAGSARVAQTLIISLTDAHKFTRQEFLDTLDLAVHFAANYLCRPRWTLENFLFDSAPRISLAALSEGL
;
A
#
# COMPACT_ATOMS: atom_id res chain seq x y z
N MET A 1 -4.41 12.87 22.48
CA MET A 1 -4.43 14.22 21.91
C MET A 1 -3.06 14.88 21.70
N ALA A 2 -1.92 14.33 22.17
CA ALA A 2 -0.59 14.80 21.73
C ALA A 2 -0.10 14.07 20.45
N LEU A 3 -0.28 12.74 20.39
CA LEU A 3 0.15 11.91 19.26
C LEU A 3 -0.58 12.26 17.95
N GLU A 4 -1.86 12.61 18.01
CA GLU A 4 -2.64 13.04 16.83
C GLU A 4 -2.11 14.38 16.28
N GLN A 5 -1.83 15.34 17.17
CA GLN A 5 -1.23 16.62 16.76
C GLN A 5 0.17 16.45 16.16
N GLU A 6 0.97 15.52 16.69
CA GLU A 6 2.27 15.17 16.11
C GLU A 6 2.12 14.48 14.75
N THR A 7 1.13 13.60 14.60
CA THR A 7 0.80 12.93 13.33
C THR A 7 0.41 13.95 12.27
N ASP A 8 -0.46 14.91 12.60
CA ASP A 8 -0.87 15.98 11.70
C ASP A 8 0.32 16.87 11.28
N ALA A 9 1.22 17.17 12.22
CA ALA A 9 2.43 17.93 11.94
C ALA A 9 3.36 17.16 10.98
N ILE A 10 3.55 15.86 11.21
CA ILE A 10 4.34 14.99 10.33
C ILE A 10 3.71 14.95 8.92
N LEU A 11 2.39 14.77 8.83
CA LEU A 11 1.68 14.75 7.55
C LEU A 11 1.91 16.01 6.74
N ARG A 12 1.78 17.18 7.38
CA ARG A 12 2.00 18.46 6.72
C ARG A 12 3.43 18.61 6.21
N ILE A 13 4.42 18.29 7.04
CA ILE A 13 5.84 18.38 6.68
C ILE A 13 6.16 17.43 5.52
N LEU A 14 5.67 16.19 5.57
CA LEU A 14 5.92 15.21 4.53
C LEU A 14 5.21 15.58 3.22
N ALA A 15 3.98 16.08 3.28
CA ALA A 15 3.25 16.56 2.11
C ALA A 15 4.00 17.70 1.42
N GLU A 16 4.48 18.70 2.18
CA GLU A 16 5.25 19.83 1.66
C GLU A 16 6.58 19.38 1.02
N LYS A 17 7.28 18.43 1.66
CA LYS A 17 8.56 17.88 1.15
C LYS A 17 8.42 17.00 -0.09
N THR A 18 7.22 16.49 -0.40
CA THR A 18 7.00 15.51 -1.46
C THR A 18 6.20 16.08 -2.62
N ILE A 19 4.88 16.18 -2.46
CA ILE A 19 3.98 16.67 -3.50
C ILE A 19 3.90 18.20 -3.50
N GLY A 20 4.15 18.87 -2.38
CA GLY A 20 4.08 20.32 -2.24
C GLY A 20 2.70 20.83 -2.66
N GLU A 21 2.66 21.74 -3.63
CA GLU A 21 1.43 22.28 -4.24
C GLU A 21 1.11 21.64 -5.61
N ASN A 22 1.82 20.58 -6.01
CA ASN A 22 1.59 19.94 -7.30
C ASN A 22 0.28 19.13 -7.32
N ASP A 23 -0.36 19.06 -8.50
CA ASP A 23 -1.58 18.28 -8.72
C ASP A 23 -1.34 16.77 -8.83
N SER A 24 -0.08 16.36 -9.05
CA SER A 24 0.30 14.95 -9.19
C SER A 24 1.77 14.74 -8.88
N CYS A 25 2.11 13.52 -8.48
CA CYS A 25 3.49 13.11 -8.22
C CYS A 25 3.69 11.66 -8.71
N ARG A 26 4.90 11.34 -9.17
CA ARG A 26 5.27 9.97 -9.52
C ARG A 26 5.89 9.27 -8.32
N LEU A 27 5.72 7.95 -8.23
CA LEU A 27 6.29 7.16 -7.14
C LEU A 27 7.82 7.31 -7.07
N ASP A 28 8.52 7.28 -8.21
CA ASP A 28 9.98 7.47 -8.28
C ASP A 28 10.46 8.80 -7.65
N ALA A 29 9.73 9.89 -7.85
CA ALA A 29 10.02 11.18 -7.23
C ALA A 29 9.89 11.11 -5.70
N VAL A 30 8.88 10.41 -5.18
CA VAL A 30 8.71 10.17 -3.74
C VAL A 30 9.88 9.34 -3.20
N MET A 31 10.30 8.30 -3.93
CA MET A 31 11.44 7.47 -3.54
C MET A 31 12.76 8.25 -3.46
N ALA A 32 12.91 9.28 -4.28
CA ALA A 32 14.08 10.16 -4.30
C ALA A 32 14.10 11.21 -3.17
N THR A 33 12.99 11.44 -2.48
CA THR A 33 12.90 12.47 -1.40
C THR A 33 13.48 11.98 -0.07
N ASP A 34 13.76 12.91 0.84
CA ASP A 34 14.19 12.61 2.22
C ASP A 34 12.97 12.30 3.13
N VAL A 35 12.32 11.19 2.83
CA VAL A 35 11.16 10.65 3.56
C VAL A 35 11.58 9.35 4.25
N PRO A 36 11.08 9.04 5.46
CA PRO A 36 11.40 7.80 6.16
C PRO A 36 11.15 6.55 5.31
N THR A 37 12.08 5.58 5.37
CA THR A 37 12.01 4.35 4.56
C THR A 37 10.72 3.56 4.76
N GLY A 38 10.17 3.53 5.99
CA GLY A 38 8.90 2.84 6.25
C GLY A 38 7.72 3.42 5.46
N ILE A 39 7.68 4.75 5.30
CA ILE A 39 6.65 5.44 4.50
C ILE A 39 6.87 5.12 3.01
N LYS A 40 8.11 5.17 2.53
CA LYS A 40 8.44 4.78 1.15
C LYS A 40 8.00 3.34 0.84
N SER A 41 8.36 2.39 1.70
CA SER A 41 7.95 0.99 1.54
C SER A 41 6.42 0.81 1.57
N PHE A 42 5.71 1.62 2.37
CA PHE A 42 4.25 1.62 2.38
C PHE A 42 3.67 2.07 1.03
N PHE A 43 4.17 3.18 0.48
CA PHE A 43 3.75 3.68 -0.83
C PHE A 43 3.99 2.64 -1.94
N GLU A 44 5.17 2.02 -1.97
CA GLU A 44 5.50 0.97 -2.94
C GLU A 44 4.56 -0.24 -2.82
N ALA A 45 4.31 -0.69 -1.59
CA ALA A 45 3.43 -1.83 -1.32
C ALA A 45 1.97 -1.53 -1.73
N GLU A 46 1.47 -0.34 -1.42
CA GLU A 46 0.08 0.05 -1.75
C GLU A 46 -0.13 0.14 -3.27
N VAL A 47 0.81 0.74 -4.00
CA VAL A 47 0.76 0.79 -5.47
C VAL A 47 0.82 -0.61 -6.06
N ARG A 48 1.76 -1.44 -5.58
CA ARG A 48 1.89 -2.83 -6.04
C ARG A 48 0.59 -3.60 -5.82
N HIS A 49 0.01 -3.51 -4.63
CA HIS A 49 -1.26 -4.16 -4.30
C HIS A 49 -2.42 -3.70 -5.18
N LYS A 50 -2.51 -2.39 -5.43
CA LYS A 50 -3.52 -1.83 -6.34
C LYS A 50 -3.36 -2.37 -7.76
N LEU A 51 -2.13 -2.34 -8.29
CA LEU A 51 -1.82 -2.86 -9.63
C LEU A 51 -2.06 -4.37 -9.73
N GLU A 52 -1.74 -5.14 -8.71
CA GLU A 52 -2.04 -6.56 -8.64
C GLU A 52 -3.54 -6.81 -8.71
N LYS A 53 -4.34 -6.07 -7.93
CA LYS A 53 -5.81 -6.15 -7.97
C LYS A 53 -6.38 -5.77 -9.33
N ASP A 54 -5.87 -4.71 -9.94
CA ASP A 54 -6.33 -4.24 -11.27
C ASP A 54 -5.96 -5.25 -12.36
N LEU A 55 -4.74 -5.79 -12.31
CA LEU A 55 -4.31 -6.86 -13.20
C LEU A 55 -5.18 -8.10 -13.05
N GLN A 56 -5.54 -8.46 -11.81
CA GLN A 56 -6.41 -9.59 -11.52
C GLN A 56 -7.79 -9.45 -12.17
N LYS A 57 -8.35 -8.23 -12.19
CA LYS A 57 -9.66 -7.89 -12.78
C LYS A 57 -9.61 -7.67 -14.30
N SER A 58 -8.43 -7.42 -14.87
CA SER A 58 -8.29 -7.08 -16.28
C SER A 58 -8.67 -8.28 -17.18
N ALA A 59 -9.53 -8.02 -18.17
CA ALA A 59 -9.97 -9.02 -19.14
C ALA A 59 -8.84 -9.54 -20.04
N TRP A 60 -7.74 -8.79 -20.15
CA TRP A 60 -6.57 -9.22 -20.92
C TRP A 60 -5.81 -10.37 -20.24
N PHE A 61 -5.84 -10.44 -18.91
CA PHE A 61 -5.15 -11.46 -18.11
C PHE A 61 -6.04 -12.62 -17.66
N THR A 62 -7.33 -12.65 -18.04
CA THR A 62 -8.22 -13.79 -17.77
C THR A 62 -7.93 -14.99 -18.68
N GLY A 63 -7.38 -14.75 -19.88
CA GLY A 63 -6.99 -15.81 -20.83
C GLY A 63 -5.60 -16.41 -20.58
N ILE A 64 -4.76 -15.77 -19.76
CA ILE A 64 -3.43 -16.25 -19.43
C ILE A 64 -3.55 -17.23 -18.26
N ARG A 65 -3.15 -18.49 -18.45
CA ARG A 65 -3.05 -19.47 -17.35
C ARG A 65 -2.00 -18.99 -16.36
N ARG A 66 -2.44 -18.33 -15.28
CA ARG A 66 -1.59 -17.80 -14.21
C ARG A 66 -0.81 -18.88 -13.43
N SER A 67 -1.14 -20.15 -13.65
CA SER A 67 -0.43 -21.30 -13.07
C SER A 67 0.84 -21.68 -13.83
N ASP A 68 1.10 -21.08 -15.00
CA ASP A 68 2.34 -21.30 -15.72
C ASP A 68 3.46 -20.41 -15.15
N ALA A 69 4.60 -21.00 -14.82
CA ALA A 69 5.70 -20.29 -14.16
C ALA A 69 6.27 -19.16 -15.03
N GLY A 70 6.20 -19.28 -16.36
CA GLY A 70 6.62 -18.24 -17.29
C GLY A 70 5.70 -17.02 -17.28
N SER A 71 4.39 -17.23 -17.30
CA SER A 71 3.40 -16.15 -17.32
C SER A 71 3.36 -15.38 -16.00
N ALA A 72 3.51 -16.08 -14.87
CA ALA A 72 3.59 -15.48 -13.54
C ALA A 72 4.79 -14.52 -13.41
N ARG A 73 5.96 -14.92 -13.91
CA ARG A 73 7.17 -14.06 -13.91
C ARG A 73 6.98 -12.80 -14.75
N VAL A 74 6.41 -12.92 -15.94
CA VAL A 74 6.14 -11.76 -16.81
C VAL A 74 5.16 -10.79 -16.16
N ALA A 75 4.09 -11.31 -15.55
CA ALA A 75 3.13 -10.49 -14.81
C ALA A 75 3.79 -9.74 -13.65
N GLN A 76 4.67 -10.41 -12.89
CA GLN A 76 5.40 -9.80 -11.79
C GLN A 76 6.35 -8.69 -12.28
N THR A 77 7.12 -8.92 -13.35
CA THR A 77 7.99 -7.90 -13.95
C THR A 77 7.19 -6.70 -14.46
N LEU A 78 6.02 -6.93 -15.04
CA LEU A 78 5.12 -5.87 -15.48
C LEU A 78 4.63 -5.04 -14.29
N ILE A 79 4.20 -5.68 -13.20
CA ILE A 79 3.75 -4.99 -11.99
C ILE A 79 4.88 -4.14 -11.40
N ILE A 80 6.10 -4.66 -11.31
CA ILE A 80 7.26 -3.90 -10.81
C ILE A 80 7.49 -2.67 -11.68
N SER A 81 7.56 -2.84 -12.99
CA SER A 81 7.76 -1.73 -13.93
C SER A 81 6.67 -0.67 -13.85
N LEU A 82 5.41 -1.09 -13.69
CA LEU A 82 4.26 -0.19 -13.54
C LEU A 82 4.24 0.51 -12.17
N THR A 83 4.72 -0.17 -11.13
CA THR A 83 4.81 0.40 -9.77
C THR A 83 5.74 1.61 -9.78
N ASP A 84 6.94 1.46 -10.33
CA ASP A 84 7.94 2.53 -10.41
C ASP A 84 7.45 3.73 -11.26
N ALA A 85 6.67 3.44 -12.30
CA ALA A 85 6.10 4.44 -13.19
C ALA A 85 4.77 5.03 -12.71
N HIS A 86 4.23 4.58 -11.56
CA HIS A 86 2.91 4.97 -11.10
C HIS A 86 2.85 6.48 -10.83
N LYS A 87 1.77 7.09 -11.29
CA LYS A 87 1.50 8.52 -11.12
C LYS A 87 0.28 8.68 -10.23
N PHE A 88 0.50 9.26 -9.07
CA PHE A 88 -0.57 9.63 -8.14
C PHE A 88 -1.23 10.94 -8.56
N THR A 89 -2.55 10.99 -8.41
CA THR A 89 -3.23 12.29 -8.24
C THR A 89 -2.92 12.88 -6.87
N ARG A 90 -3.06 14.20 -6.69
CA ARG A 90 -2.82 14.84 -5.39
C ARG A 90 -3.62 14.22 -4.26
N GLN A 91 -4.92 14.01 -4.48
CA GLN A 91 -5.78 13.42 -3.45
C GLN A 91 -5.34 12.00 -3.10
N GLU A 92 -5.11 11.15 -4.11
CA GLU A 92 -4.65 9.77 -3.89
C GLU A 92 -3.31 9.72 -3.13
N PHE A 93 -2.40 10.64 -3.45
CA PHE A 93 -1.14 10.76 -2.75
C PHE A 93 -1.33 11.12 -1.26
N LEU A 94 -2.15 12.14 -0.99
CA LEU A 94 -2.40 12.61 0.38
C LEU A 94 -3.13 11.55 1.21
N ASP A 95 -4.09 10.84 0.63
CA ASP A 95 -4.80 9.73 1.28
C ASP A 95 -3.83 8.58 1.60
N THR A 96 -2.93 8.26 0.67
CA THR A 96 -1.91 7.21 0.90
C THR A 96 -0.91 7.64 1.96
N LEU A 97 -0.51 8.92 1.98
CA LEU A 97 0.38 9.47 2.99
C LEU A 97 -0.26 9.44 4.37
N ASP A 98 -1.53 9.81 4.47
CA ASP A 98 -2.33 9.73 5.69
C ASP A 98 -2.33 8.31 6.27
N LEU A 99 -2.67 7.33 5.43
CA LEU A 99 -2.64 5.91 5.81
C LEU A 99 -1.25 5.46 6.24
N ALA A 100 -0.19 5.87 5.53
CA ALA A 100 1.18 5.46 5.84
C ALA A 100 1.65 6.01 7.20
N VAL A 101 1.39 7.28 7.49
CA VAL A 101 1.80 7.88 8.77
C VAL A 101 0.98 7.31 9.92
N HIS A 102 -0.34 7.15 9.75
CA HIS A 102 -1.18 6.51 10.76
C HIS A 102 -0.79 5.06 11.01
N PHE A 103 -0.48 4.30 9.96
CA PHE A 103 0.03 2.94 10.07
C PHE A 103 1.33 2.92 10.87
N ALA A 104 2.28 3.79 10.56
CA ALA A 104 3.56 3.88 11.26
C ALA A 104 3.37 4.25 12.74
N ALA A 105 2.56 5.26 13.05
CA ALA A 105 2.26 5.69 14.41
C ALA A 105 1.57 4.58 15.22
N ASN A 106 0.56 3.94 14.65
CA ASN A 106 -0.15 2.82 15.26
C ASN A 106 0.76 1.61 15.46
N TYR A 107 1.63 1.31 14.50
CA TYR A 107 2.58 0.22 14.61
C TYR A 107 3.56 0.42 15.76
N LEU A 108 4.06 1.65 15.97
CA LEU A 108 4.94 1.97 17.09
C LEU A 108 4.25 1.80 18.45
N CYS A 109 2.96 2.11 18.53
CA CYS A 109 2.21 2.02 19.79
C CYS A 109 1.64 0.62 20.07
N ARG A 110 1.15 -0.07 19.03
CA ARG A 110 0.38 -1.32 19.11
C ARG A 110 0.69 -2.26 17.94
N PRO A 111 1.95 -2.73 17.81
CA PRO A 111 2.42 -3.41 16.60
C PRO A 111 1.61 -4.65 16.23
N ARG A 112 1.31 -5.50 17.22
CA ARG A 112 0.55 -6.74 16.99
C ARG A 112 -0.86 -6.45 16.47
N TRP A 113 -1.56 -5.52 17.13
CA TRP A 113 -2.91 -5.11 16.74
C TRP A 113 -2.93 -4.44 15.35
N THR A 114 -1.95 -3.59 15.06
CA THR A 114 -1.83 -2.94 13.75
C THR A 114 -1.62 -3.95 12.62
N LEU A 115 -0.72 -4.92 12.81
CA LEU A 115 -0.51 -5.98 11.82
C LEU A 115 -1.70 -6.91 11.69
N GLU A 116 -2.37 -7.26 12.79
CA GLU A 116 -3.57 -8.09 12.76
C GLU A 116 -4.67 -7.42 11.92
N ASN A 117 -4.96 -6.15 12.17
CA ASN A 117 -5.97 -5.44 11.38
C ASN A 117 -5.50 -5.21 9.95
N PHE A 118 -4.24 -4.84 9.72
CA PHE A 118 -3.76 -4.56 8.36
C PHE A 118 -3.71 -5.82 7.48
N LEU A 119 -3.21 -6.94 8.00
CA LEU A 119 -3.04 -8.19 7.23
C LEU A 119 -4.35 -8.98 7.09
N PHE A 120 -5.24 -8.88 8.09
CA PHE A 120 -6.45 -9.70 8.16
C PHE A 120 -7.75 -8.89 8.09
N ASP A 121 -7.72 -7.61 7.71
CA ASP A 121 -8.92 -6.77 7.63
C ASP A 121 -10.03 -7.42 6.78
N SER A 122 -9.62 -8.06 5.68
CA SER A 122 -10.50 -8.75 4.74
C SER A 122 -10.58 -10.26 4.96
N ALA A 123 -9.94 -10.80 6.00
CA ALA A 123 -9.95 -12.23 6.25
C ALA A 123 -11.34 -12.67 6.75
N PRO A 124 -11.91 -13.76 6.22
CA PRO A 124 -13.17 -14.28 6.73
C PRO A 124 -12.98 -14.65 8.22
N ARG A 125 -13.83 -14.10 9.09
CA ARG A 125 -13.85 -14.49 10.50
C ARG A 125 -14.48 -15.87 10.60
N ILE A 126 -13.64 -16.88 10.74
CA ILE A 126 -14.08 -18.27 10.92
C ILE A 126 -14.33 -18.48 12.42
N SER A 127 -15.52 -18.97 12.79
CA SER A 127 -15.80 -19.34 14.17
C SER A 127 -15.04 -20.61 14.57
N LEU A 128 -14.69 -20.74 15.85
CA LEU A 128 -14.04 -21.95 16.37
C LEU A 128 -14.85 -23.23 16.10
N ALA A 129 -16.18 -23.14 16.11
CA ALA A 129 -17.07 -24.26 15.76
C ALA A 129 -16.92 -24.70 14.29
N ALA A 130 -16.77 -23.75 13.37
CA ALA A 130 -16.54 -24.05 11.95
C ALA A 130 -15.14 -24.64 11.68
N LEU A 131 -14.16 -24.36 12.54
CA LEU A 131 -12.83 -24.99 12.48
C LEU A 131 -12.84 -26.46 12.96
N SER A 132 -13.72 -26.82 13.89
CA SER A 132 -13.83 -28.20 14.40
C SER A 132 -14.60 -29.16 13.51
N GLU A 133 -15.38 -28.68 12.54
CA GLU A 133 -16.14 -29.52 11.60
C GLU A 133 -15.35 -29.88 10.33
N GLY A 134 -14.16 -29.28 10.13
CA GLY A 134 -13.30 -29.46 8.95
C GLY A 134 -12.02 -30.28 9.17
N LEU A 135 -11.83 -30.86 10.35
CA LEU A 135 -10.75 -31.79 10.72
C LEU A 135 -11.34 -33.18 11.00
#